data_AF-A0A6A5UPI7-F1
#
_entry.id   AF-A0A6A5UPI7-F1
#
_cell.length_a   1.000
_cell.length_b   1.000
_cell.length_c   1.000
_cell.angle_alpha   90.00
_cell.angle_beta   90.00
_cell.angle_gamma   90.00
#
_symmetry.space_group_name_H-M   'P 1'
#
loop_
_entity.id
_entity.type
_entity.pdbx_description
1 polymer ?
#
loop_
_entity_poly.entity_id
_entity_poly.type
_entity_poly.pdbx_seq_one_letter_code
_entity_poly.pdbx_strand_id
1 'polypeptide(L)' 'LIGIYVYYFNSDSNPRDYVLGLLSLIGQHTGANITTIINATLKSFKISAYSLGYFVLNNATNNDAIINALAIKYNFNARY' A
#
# COMPACT_ATOMS: atom_id res chain seq x y z
N LEU A 1 13.41 5.79 -1.85
CA LEU A 1 12.81 5.19 -0.64
C LEU A 1 11.32 5.13 -0.84
N ILE A 2 10.65 4.15 -0.24
CA ILE A 2 9.19 3.99 -0.27
C ILE A 2 8.70 4.07 1.17
N GLY A 3 7.88 5.09 1.46
CA GLY A 3 7.16 5.19 2.72
C GLY A 3 5.86 4.42 2.63
N ILE A 4 5.60 3.55 3.62
CA ILE A 4 4.32 2.87 3.77
C ILE A 4 3.73 3.33 5.09
N TYR A 5 2.53 3.89 5.01
CA TYR A 5 1.79 4.49 6.10
C TYR A 5 0.37 3.95 6.09
N VAL A 6 -0.19 3.76 7.27
CA VAL A 6 -1.60 3.39 7.44
C VAL A 6 -2.34 4.47 8.21
N TYR A 7 -3.58 4.68 7.79
CA TYR A 7 -4.55 5.52 8.47
C TYR A 7 -5.82 4.71 8.69
N TYR A 8 -6.33 4.69 9.92
CA TYR A 8 -7.54 3.96 10.27
C TYR A 8 -8.23 4.58 11.48
N PHE A 9 -9.47 4.18 11.74
CA PHE A 9 -10.19 4.54 12.97
C PHE A 9 -10.12 3.38 13.96
N ASN A 10 -9.79 3.67 15.23
CA ASN A 10 -9.82 2.65 16.27
C ASN A 10 -11.27 2.34 16.73
N SER A 11 -11.42 1.46 17.72
CA SER A 11 -12.72 1.09 18.30
C SER A 11 -13.53 2.28 18.83
N ASP A 12 -12.86 3.37 19.20
CA ASP A 12 -13.48 4.58 19.75
C ASP A 12 -13.76 5.62 18.66
N SER A 13 -13.62 5.24 17.37
CA SER A 13 -13.73 6.13 16.22
C SER A 13 -12.72 7.30 16.23
N ASN A 14 -11.60 7.13 16.93
CA ASN A 14 -10.49 8.07 16.88
C ASN A 14 -9.58 7.75 15.70
N PRO A 15 -9.18 8.77 14.90
CA PRO A 15 -8.22 8.55 13.84
C PRO A 15 -6.85 8.16 14.43
N ARG A 16 -6.22 7.20 13.76
CA ARG A 16 -4.91 6.67 14.11
C ARG A 16 -4.08 6.53 12.87
N ASP A 17 -2.80 6.76 13.06
CA ASP A 17 -1.85 6.64 11.99
C ASP A 17 -0.49 6.13 12.42
N TYR A 18 0.12 5.34 11.54
CA TYR A 18 1.40 4.70 11.80
C TYR A 18 2.22 4.56 10.52
N VAL A 19 3.51 4.87 10.62
CA VAL A 19 4.50 4.51 9.60
C VAL A 19 4.85 3.04 9.78
N LEU A 20 4.49 2.22 8.80
CA LEU A 20 4.85 0.80 8.78
C LEU A 20 6.29 0.57 8.32
N GLY A 21 6.85 1.49 7.52
CA GLY A 21 8.26 1.43 7.15
C GLY A 21 8.69 2.51 6.16
N LEU A 22 10.00 2.76 6.14
CA LEU A 22 10.70 3.56 5.13
C LEU A 22 11.72 2.64 4.46
N LEU A 23 11.32 2.02 3.35
CA LEU A 23 12.08 0.93 2.74
C LEU A 23 12.88 1.40 1.53
N SER A 24 14.08 0.84 1.36
CA SER A 24 14.84 0.98 0.12
C SER A 24 14.24 0.09 -0.95
N LEU A 25 13.98 0.68 -2.13
CA LEU A 25 13.64 -0.09 -3.31
C LEU A 25 14.95 -0.68 -3.87
N ILE A 26 15.05 -2.00 -3.88
CA ILE A 26 16.18 -2.71 -4.50
C ILE A 26 15.75 -3.09 -5.93
N GLY A 27 16.47 -2.59 -6.93
CA GLY A 27 16.18 -2.83 -8.36
C GLY A 27 15.36 -1.71 -9.02
N GLN A 28 14.74 -2.02 -10.18
CA GLN A 28 14.01 -1.03 -10.97
C GLN A 28 12.72 -0.55 -10.27
N HIS A 29 12.35 0.71 -10.52
CA HIS A 29 11.13 1.34 -10.02
C HIS A 29 9.89 0.94 -10.83
N THR A 30 9.53 -0.33 -10.75
CA THR A 30 8.36 -0.91 -11.43
C THR A 30 7.20 -1.14 -10.46
N GLY A 31 5.97 -1.16 -11.00
CA GLY A 31 4.77 -1.46 -10.23
C GLY A 31 4.81 -2.80 -9.49
N ALA A 32 5.41 -3.82 -10.12
CA ALA A 32 5.56 -5.15 -9.55
C ALA A 32 6.51 -5.18 -8.34
N ASN A 33 7.66 -4.49 -8.43
CA ASN A 33 8.64 -4.44 -7.33
C ASN A 33 8.06 -3.71 -6.12
N ILE A 34 7.37 -2.59 -6.36
CA ILE A 34 6.73 -1.81 -5.31
C ILE A 34 5.60 -2.59 -4.65
N THR A 35 4.75 -3.27 -5.45
CA THR A 35 3.68 -4.14 -4.94
C THR A 35 4.23 -5.29 -4.10
N THR A 36 5.41 -5.81 -4.44
CA THR A 36 6.08 -6.86 -3.66
C THR A 36 6.49 -6.35 -2.28
N ILE A 37 7.10 -5.17 -2.21
CA ILE A 37 7.49 -4.51 -0.96
C ILE A 37 6.27 -4.19 -0.09
N ILE A 38 5.21 -3.63 -0.68
CA ILE A 38 3.96 -3.33 0.02
C ILE A 38 3.38 -4.61 0.63
N ASN A 39 3.28 -5.68 -0.16
CA ASN A 39 2.77 -6.96 0.33
C ASN A 39 3.62 -7.59 1.44
N ALA A 40 4.94 -7.52 1.34
CA ALA A 40 5.82 -8.03 2.40
C ALA A 40 5.59 -7.25 3.71
N THR A 41 5.45 -5.93 3.61
CA THR A 41 5.20 -5.04 4.75
C THR A 41 3.84 -5.33 5.38
N LEU A 42 2.76 -5.38 4.60
CA LEU A 42 1.43 -5.68 5.15
C LEU A 42 1.39 -7.05 5.84
N LYS A 43 2.06 -8.06 5.28
CA LYS A 43 2.20 -9.39 5.90
C LYS A 43 2.97 -9.35 7.22
N SER A 44 4.05 -8.58 7.34
CA SER A 44 4.82 -8.49 8.60
C SER A 44 4.00 -7.88 9.74
N PHE A 45 3.06 -6.99 9.42
CA PHE A 45 2.10 -6.40 10.36
C PHE A 45 0.79 -7.19 10.50
N LYS A 46 0.67 -8.36 9.84
CA LYS A 46 -0.55 -9.19 9.83
C LYS A 46 -1.80 -8.45 9.33
N ILE A 47 -1.62 -7.47 8.45
CA ILE A 47 -2.72 -6.74 7.82
C ILE A 47 -3.24 -7.58 6.65
N SER A 48 -4.51 -7.96 6.72
CA SER A 48 -5.17 -8.80 5.71
C SER A 48 -5.80 -7.96 4.60
N ALA A 49 -6.12 -8.59 3.47
CA ALA A 49 -6.88 -7.94 2.41
C ALA A 49 -8.26 -7.46 2.88
N TYR A 50 -8.89 -8.16 3.83
CA TYR A 50 -10.19 -7.79 4.41
C TYR A 50 -10.16 -6.49 5.22
N SER A 51 -8.98 -6.11 5.76
CA SER A 51 -8.80 -4.89 6.54
C SER A 51 -8.33 -3.69 5.70
N LEU A 52 -8.04 -3.89 4.43
CA LEU A 52 -7.59 -2.82 3.53
C LEU A 52 -8.80 -2.15 2.89
N GLY A 53 -8.87 -0.82 2.97
CA GLY A 53 -9.95 -0.04 2.34
C GLY A 53 -9.55 0.53 0.97
N TYR A 54 -8.40 1.19 0.90
CA TYR A 54 -7.88 1.84 -0.32
C TYR A 54 -6.37 2.08 -0.21
N PHE A 55 -5.74 2.41 -1.33
CA PHE A 55 -4.35 2.88 -1.40
C PHE A 55 -4.31 4.32 -1.89
N VAL A 56 -3.43 5.13 -1.31
CA VAL A 56 -3.15 6.50 -1.78
C VAL A 56 -1.69 6.59 -2.17
N LEU A 57 -1.44 7.03 -3.40
CA LEU A 57 -0.10 7.29 -3.92
C LEU A 57 -0.06 8.72 -4.47
N ASN A 58 1.15 9.26 -4.65
CA ASN A 58 1.29 10.54 -5.34
C ASN A 58 0.84 10.41 -6.81
N ASN A 59 0.32 11.50 -7.39
CA ASN A 59 -0.17 11.50 -8.76
C ASN A 59 1.00 11.59 -9.76
N ALA A 60 1.59 10.43 -10.08
CA ALA A 60 2.65 10.31 -11.06
C ALA A 60 2.33 9.13 -12.00
N THR A 61 2.58 9.28 -13.30
CA THR A 61 2.19 8.31 -14.33
C THR A 61 2.76 6.91 -14.09
N ASN A 62 3.92 6.81 -13.46
CA ASN A 62 4.52 5.53 -13.06
C ASN A 62 3.72 4.80 -11.95
N ASN A 63 2.90 5.52 -11.19
CA ASN A 63 2.10 4.97 -10.10
C ASN A 63 0.82 4.30 -10.58
N ASP A 64 0.35 4.56 -11.80
CA ASP A 64 -0.78 3.82 -12.40
C ASP A 64 -0.47 2.32 -12.49
N ALA A 65 0.78 1.99 -12.83
CA ALA A 65 1.23 0.60 -12.86
C ALA A 65 1.24 -0.03 -11.45
N ILE A 66 1.50 0.75 -10.41
CA ILE A 66 1.46 0.28 -9.01
C ILE A 66 0.01 0.05 -8.60
N ILE A 67 -0.88 1.01 -8.84
CA ILE A 67 -2.31 0.91 -8.52
C ILE A 67 -2.93 -0.32 -9.20
N ASN A 68 -2.67 -0.53 -10.48
CA ASN A 68 -3.18 -1.70 -11.20
C ASN A 68 -2.66 -3.02 -10.60
N ALA A 69 -1.37 -3.10 -10.25
CA ALA A 69 -0.81 -4.29 -9.64
C ALA A 69 -1.38 -4.57 -8.23
N LEU A 70 -1.61 -3.51 -7.43
CA LEU A 70 -2.26 -3.61 -6.12
C LEU A 70 -3.74 -4.02 -6.25
N ALA A 71 -4.44 -3.46 -7.23
CA ALA A 71 -5.83 -3.79 -7.52
C ALA A 71 -6.02 -5.27 -7.87
N ILE A 72 -5.18 -5.82 -8.74
CA ILE A 72 -5.17 -7.26 -9.05
C ILE A 72 -4.88 -8.09 -7.79
N LYS A 73 -3.91 -7.66 -6.99
CA LYS A 73 -3.44 -8.43 -5.83
C LYS A 73 -4.42 -8.47 -4.67
N TYR A 74 -5.09 -7.37 -4.39
CA TYR A 74 -5.98 -7.21 -3.24
C TYR A 74 -7.46 -7.12 -3.65
N ASN A 75 -7.76 -7.30 -4.93
CA ASN A 75 -9.10 -7.24 -5.49
C ASN A 75 -9.79 -5.87 -5.25
N PHE A 76 -9.04 -4.78 -5.44
CA PHE A 76 -9.58 -3.42 -5.42
C PHE A 76 -10.00 -2.97 -6.81
N ASN A 77 -10.89 -1.97 -6.85
CA ASN A 77 -11.18 -1.25 -8.08
C ASN A 77 -10.15 -0.13 -8.27
N ALA A 78 -9.31 -0.22 -9.31
CA ALA A 78 -8.26 0.76 -9.59
C ALA A 78 -8.77 2.14 -10.03
N ARG A 79 -10.07 2.29 -10.31
CA ARG A 79 -10.66 3.46 -10.97
C ARG A 79 -11.75 4.18 -10.16
N TYR A 80 -11.98 3.76 -8.93
CA TYR A 80 -12.95 4.37 -8.02
C TYR A 80 -12.33 4.59 -6.65
#